data_AF-A0A971LLC2-F1
#
_entry.id   AF-A0A971LLC2-F1
#
_cell.length_a   1.000
_cell.length_b   1.000
_cell.length_c   1.000
_cell.angle_alpha   90.00
_cell.angle_beta   90.00
_cell.angle_gamma   90.00
#
_symmetry.space_group_name_H-M   'P 1'
#
loop_
_entity.id
_entity.type
_entity.pdbx_description
1 polymer ?
#
loop_
_entity_poly.entity_id
_entity_poly.type
_entity_poly.pdbx_seq_one_letter_code
_entity_poly.pdbx_strand_id
1 'polypeptide(L)'
;MHRLENDVPVFYNSAQKCEFLRDLIKSKRTIESKLSGVKVRDFAYPFGEGDPELVPLLKKAGFRTACILAPRVIDAENDPYWLNRILVNHEVFKDIVEPWLKKNSANPRRERCKKVL
;
A
#
# COMPACT_ATOMS: atom_id res chain seq x y z
N MET A 1 7.86 15.29 6.89
CA MET A 1 7.63 14.47 8.10
C MET A 1 7.67 12.99 7.74
N HIS A 2 8.85 12.51 7.33
CA HIS A 2 9.17 11.09 7.23
C HIS A 2 10.64 11.00 7.58
N ARG A 3 10.96 10.40 8.72
CA ARG A 3 12.35 10.29 9.19
C ARG A 3 12.51 9.04 10.04
N LEU A 4 13.75 8.61 10.17
CA LEU A 4 14.12 7.60 11.15
C LEU A 4 14.66 8.35 12.37
N GLU A 5 14.11 8.05 13.54
CA GLU A 5 14.68 8.48 14.84
C GLU A 5 15.12 7.22 15.58
N ASN A 6 16.42 7.04 15.77
CA ASN A 6 17.00 5.83 16.38
C ASN A 6 16.50 4.53 15.69
N ASP A 7 16.54 4.51 14.36
CA ASP A 7 16.03 3.44 13.49
C ASP A 7 14.52 3.16 13.56
N VAL A 8 13.75 3.98 14.30
CA VAL A 8 12.29 3.91 14.33
C VAL A 8 11.69 4.86 13.30
N PRO A 9 10.80 4.38 12.42
CA PRO A 9 10.14 5.25 11.45
C PRO A 9 9.13 6.16 12.13
N VAL A 10 9.37 7.47 12.06
CA VAL A 10 8.47 8.50 12.55
C VAL A 10 7.80 9.17 11.35
N PHE A 11 6.50 8.87 11.17
CA PHE A 11 5.68 9.50 10.14
C PHE A 11 4.28 9.92 10.63
N TYR A 12 3.84 9.43 11.79
CA TYR A 12 2.60 9.84 12.43
C TYR A 12 2.86 10.17 13.90
N ASN A 13 2.23 11.23 14.37
CA ASN A 13 2.18 11.62 15.77
C ASN A 13 0.72 11.90 16.11
N SER A 14 0.18 11.22 17.11
CA SER A 14 -1.23 11.34 17.52
C SER A 14 -1.58 12.77 17.98
N ALA A 15 -0.61 13.53 18.51
CA ALA A 15 -0.79 14.95 18.83
C ALA A 15 -1.07 15.82 17.60
N GLN A 16 -0.65 15.37 16.41
CA GLN A 16 -0.80 16.09 15.13
C GLN A 16 -1.86 15.46 14.21
N LYS A 17 -2.77 14.66 14.77
CA LYS A 17 -3.84 13.95 14.03
C LYS A 17 -4.62 14.83 13.04
N CYS A 18 -4.97 16.05 13.44
CA CYS A 18 -5.69 17.00 12.57
C CYS A 18 -4.84 17.47 11.40
N GLU A 19 -3.54 17.70 11.62
CA GLU A 19 -2.60 18.11 10.56
C GLU A 19 -2.36 16.96 9.59
N PHE A 20 -2.18 15.75 10.11
CA PHE A 20 -2.03 14.55 9.29
C PHE A 20 -3.25 14.33 8.38
N LEU A 21 -4.46 14.47 8.91
CA LEU A 21 -5.68 14.37 8.10
C LEU A 21 -5.74 15.46 7.00
N ARG A 22 -5.33 16.69 7.31
CA ARG A 22 -5.26 17.77 6.30
C ARG A 22 -4.24 17.42 5.22
N ASP A 23 -3.11 16.83 5.59
CA ASP A 23 -2.08 16.41 4.64
C ASP A 23 -2.56 15.27 3.72
N LEU A 24 -3.25 14.27 4.27
CA LEU A 24 -3.92 13.22 3.48
C LEU A 24 -4.90 13.79 2.45
N ILE A 25 -5.74 14.74 2.85
CA ILE A 25 -6.72 15.37 1.96
C ILE A 25 -6.00 16.23 0.91
N LYS A 26 -4.96 16.96 1.30
CA LYS A 26 -4.17 17.83 0.43
C LYS A 26 -3.42 17.02 -0.64
N SER A 27 -2.77 15.93 -0.27
CA SER A 27 -2.03 15.08 -1.21
C SER A 27 -2.96 14.50 -2.30
N LYS A 28 -4.10 13.94 -1.89
CA LYS A 28 -5.15 13.45 -2.78
C LYS A 28 -5.64 14.53 -3.75
N ARG A 29 -6.06 15.70 -3.23
CA ARG A 29 -6.49 16.83 -4.06
C ARG A 29 -5.41 17.28 -5.04
N THR A 30 -4.16 17.31 -4.59
CA THR A 30 -3.02 17.72 -5.42
C THR A 30 -2.87 16.79 -6.61
N ILE A 31 -2.82 15.48 -6.39
CA ILE A 31 -2.70 14.47 -7.45
C ILE A 31 -3.89 14.57 -8.42
N GLU A 32 -5.11 14.57 -7.91
CA GLU A 32 -6.34 14.62 -8.73
C GLU A 32 -6.45 15.92 -9.54
N SER A 33 -5.94 17.05 -9.03
CA SER A 33 -5.93 18.32 -9.76
C SER A 33 -4.93 18.36 -10.92
N LYS A 34 -3.91 17.50 -10.88
CA LYS A 34 -2.82 17.45 -11.86
C LYS A 34 -3.00 16.33 -12.88
N LEU A 35 -3.80 15.31 -12.56
CA LEU A 35 -4.01 14.14 -13.40
C LEU A 35 -5.49 13.99 -13.74
N SER A 36 -5.86 14.40 -14.95
CA SER A 36 -7.25 14.29 -15.42
C SER A 36 -7.74 12.84 -15.40
N GLY A 37 -8.98 12.64 -14.93
CA GLY A 37 -9.60 11.31 -14.83
C GLY A 37 -9.06 10.42 -13.71
N VAL A 38 -8.06 10.86 -12.94
CA VAL A 38 -7.52 10.09 -11.81
C VAL A 38 -8.32 10.37 -10.55
N LYS A 39 -8.71 9.30 -9.85
CA LYS A 39 -9.24 9.36 -8.49
C LYS A 39 -8.33 8.55 -7.58
N VAL A 40 -7.69 9.19 -6.62
CA VAL A 40 -6.83 8.51 -5.64
C VAL A 40 -7.71 7.73 -4.68
N ARG A 41 -7.53 6.41 -4.62
CA ARG A 41 -8.33 5.52 -3.78
C ARG A 41 -7.51 4.78 -2.75
N ASP A 42 -6.20 4.67 -2.98
CA ASP A 42 -5.35 3.73 -2.26
C ASP A 42 -4.21 4.51 -1.60
N PHE A 43 -3.81 4.07 -0.42
CA PHE A 43 -2.73 4.67 0.37
C PHE A 43 -1.58 3.67 0.53
N ALA A 44 -0.34 4.16 0.62
CA ALA A 44 0.80 3.34 0.97
C ALA A 44 1.43 3.91 2.24
N TYR A 45 1.51 3.10 3.30
CA TYR A 45 2.13 3.55 4.53
C TYR A 45 3.62 3.85 4.30
N PRO A 46 4.11 5.03 4.69
CA PRO A 46 5.54 5.33 4.70
C PRO A 46 6.30 4.25 5.46
N PHE A 47 7.47 3.86 4.94
CA PHE A 47 8.29 2.76 5.48
C PHE A 47 7.61 1.38 5.50
N GLY A 48 6.37 1.27 5.03
CA GLY A 48 5.59 0.04 5.04
C GLY A 48 4.95 -0.29 6.39
N GLU A 49 5.05 0.59 7.38
CA GLU A 49 4.53 0.37 8.72
C GLU A 49 3.19 1.08 8.93
N GLY A 50 2.14 0.32 9.24
CA GLY A 50 0.82 0.85 9.54
C GLY A 50 0.59 1.02 11.04
N ASP A 51 -0.27 1.97 11.39
CA ASP A 51 -0.78 2.17 12.75
C ASP A 51 -2.31 2.07 12.72
N PRO A 52 -2.96 1.24 13.57
CA PRO A 52 -4.42 1.14 13.65
C PRO A 52 -5.14 2.49 13.85
N GLU A 53 -4.52 3.46 14.52
CA GLU A 53 -5.07 4.81 14.71
C GLU A 53 -5.23 5.60 13.39
N LEU A 54 -4.47 5.21 12.36
CA LEU A 54 -4.51 5.85 11.05
C LEU A 54 -5.70 5.41 10.21
N VAL A 55 -6.23 4.20 10.41
CA VAL A 55 -7.33 3.65 9.59
C VAL A 55 -8.56 4.58 9.61
N PRO A 56 -9.03 5.09 10.77
CA PRO A 56 -10.10 6.10 10.80
C PRO A 56 -9.78 7.38 10.01
N LEU A 57 -8.51 7.82 10.01
CA LEU A 57 -8.08 9.01 9.26
C LEU A 57 -8.10 8.77 7.75
N LEU A 58 -7.61 7.62 7.31
CA LEU A 58 -7.64 7.21 5.90
C LEU A 58 -9.08 7.11 5.38
N LYS A 59 -9.97 6.48 6.16
CA LYS A 59 -11.41 6.43 5.86
C LYS A 59 -12.00 7.83 5.74
N LYS A 60 -11.70 8.73 6.69
CA LYS A 60 -12.18 10.12 6.68
C LYS A 60 -11.63 10.95 5.51
N ALA A 61 -10.41 10.66 5.05
CA ALA A 61 -9.82 11.27 3.85
C ALA A 61 -10.36 10.67 2.54
N GLY A 62 -11.16 9.60 2.61
CA GLY A 62 -11.82 8.97 1.46
C GLY A 62 -10.98 7.92 0.73
N PHE A 63 -9.93 7.38 1.37
CA PHE A 63 -9.24 6.19 0.88
C PHE A 63 -10.13 4.94 1.07
N ARG A 64 -9.88 3.92 0.25
CA ARG A 64 -10.58 2.63 0.24
C ARG A 64 -9.68 1.48 0.64
N THR A 65 -8.41 1.57 0.30
CA THR A 65 -7.41 0.56 0.66
C THR A 65 -6.12 1.22 1.14
N ALA A 66 -5.29 0.45 1.84
CA ALA A 66 -3.94 0.85 2.20
C ALA A 66 -2.97 -0.34 2.23
N CYS A 67 -1.72 -0.09 1.87
CA CYS A 67 -0.71 -1.12 1.69
C CYS A 67 0.46 -0.99 2.67
N ILE A 68 0.83 -2.09 3.33
CA ILE A 68 2.00 -2.25 4.20
C ILE A 68 3.13 -3.00 3.47
N LEU A 69 4.31 -3.11 4.09
CA LEU A 69 5.36 -4.03 3.65
C LEU A 69 5.30 -5.30 4.51
N ALA A 70 4.83 -6.39 3.90
CA ALA A 70 4.73 -7.70 4.50
C ALA A 70 4.84 -8.74 3.38
N PRO A 71 5.82 -9.65 3.40
CA PRO A 71 6.09 -10.57 2.29
C PRO A 71 5.11 -11.75 2.27
N ARG A 72 3.81 -11.47 2.20
CA ARG A 72 2.72 -12.46 2.15
C ARG A 72 1.83 -12.19 0.93
N VAL A 73 1.19 -13.24 0.44
CA VAL A 73 0.21 -13.13 -0.65
C VAL A 73 -1.04 -12.40 -0.14
N ILE A 74 -1.70 -11.64 -1.02
CA ILE A 74 -3.02 -11.05 -0.74
C ILE A 74 -4.11 -12.04 -1.15
N ASP A 75 -5.10 -12.25 -0.28
CA ASP A 75 -6.34 -12.96 -0.55
C ASP A 75 -7.57 -12.12 -0.14
N ALA A 76 -8.76 -12.71 -0.24
CA ALA A 76 -10.03 -12.02 0.03
C ALA A 76 -10.27 -11.72 1.52
N GLU A 77 -9.54 -12.37 2.43
CA GLU A 77 -9.68 -12.22 3.88
C GLU A 77 -8.78 -11.09 4.42
N ASN A 78 -7.90 -10.53 3.60
CA ASN A 78 -7.08 -9.40 4.03
C ASN A 78 -7.93 -8.14 4.27
N ASP A 79 -7.66 -7.46 5.39
CA ASP A 79 -8.24 -6.15 5.65
C ASP A 79 -7.82 -5.16 4.54
N PRO A 80 -8.77 -4.43 3.92
CA PRO A 80 -8.46 -3.49 2.85
C PRO A 80 -7.42 -2.42 3.21
N TYR A 81 -7.25 -2.09 4.50
CA TYR A 81 -6.28 -1.10 4.98
C TYR A 81 -4.95 -1.72 5.40
N TRP A 82 -4.74 -3.02 5.18
CA TRP A 82 -3.53 -3.75 5.55
C TRP A 82 -3.09 -4.71 4.43
N LEU A 83 -3.13 -4.24 3.19
CA LEU A 83 -2.74 -5.04 2.03
C LEU A 83 -1.23 -5.30 2.03
N ASN A 84 -0.85 -6.58 1.96
CA ASN A 84 0.54 -7.03 1.97
C ASN A 84 1.27 -6.63 0.68
N ARG A 85 2.48 -6.07 0.79
CA ARG A 85 3.40 -5.90 -0.35
C ARG A 85 4.74 -6.52 -0.08
N ILE A 86 5.33 -7.08 -1.14
CA ILE A 86 6.69 -7.59 -1.16
C ILE A 86 7.62 -6.45 -1.57
N LEU A 87 8.59 -6.11 -0.70
CA LEU A 87 9.67 -5.19 -1.06
C LEU A 87 10.63 -5.91 -2.00
N VAL A 88 10.64 -5.56 -3.28
CA VAL A 88 11.45 -6.26 -4.27
C VAL A 88 12.90 -5.76 -4.21
N ASN A 89 13.81 -6.68 -3.91
CA ASN A 89 15.24 -6.55 -4.17
C ASN A 89 15.72 -7.84 -4.88
N HIS A 90 17.02 -7.95 -5.18
CA HIS A 90 17.55 -9.10 -5.91
C HIS A 90 17.28 -10.42 -5.19
N GLU A 91 17.55 -10.48 -3.88
CA GLU A 91 17.37 -11.65 -3.02
C GLU A 91 15.90 -12.05 -2.92
N VAL A 92 15.03 -11.11 -2.53
CA VAL A 92 13.57 -11.32 -2.41
C VAL A 92 12.97 -11.78 -3.74
N PHE A 93 13.43 -11.24 -4.87
CA PHE A 93 12.96 -11.68 -6.18
C PHE A 93 13.34 -13.15 -6.44
N LYS A 94 14.60 -13.51 -6.17
CA LYS A 94 15.12 -14.86 -6.41
C LYS A 94 14.52 -15.91 -5.47
N ASP A 95 14.30 -15.54 -4.21
CA ASP A 95 13.95 -16.51 -3.17
C ASP A 95 12.44 -16.61 -2.94
N ILE A 96 11.69 -15.54 -3.23
CA ILE A 96 10.23 -15.48 -2.97
C ILE A 96 9.44 -15.40 -4.26
N VAL A 97 9.74 -14.41 -5.11
CA VAL A 97 8.91 -14.11 -6.29
C VAL A 97 9.07 -15.17 -7.38
N GLU A 98 10.30 -15.50 -7.77
CA GLU A 98 10.59 -16.46 -8.84
C GLU A 98 10.06 -17.88 -8.52
N PRO A 99 10.23 -18.44 -7.31
CA PRO A 99 9.66 -19.75 -6.96
C PRO A 99 8.13 -19.72 -6.92
N TRP A 100 7.53 -18.64 -6.41
CA TRP A 100 6.07 -18.49 -6.41
C TRP A 100 5.51 -18.45 -7.83
N LEU A 101 6.16 -17.74 -8.75
CA LEU A 101 5.77 -17.73 -10.16
C LEU A 101 5.83 -19.14 -10.75
N LYS A 102 6.96 -19.85 -10.63
CA LYS A 102 7.13 -21.21 -11.15
C LYS A 102 6.06 -22.18 -10.62
N LYS A 103 5.76 -22.11 -9.32
CA LYS A 103 4.71 -22.93 -8.69
C LYS A 103 3.30 -22.62 -9.23
N ASN A 104 3.03 -21.36 -9.58
CA ASN A 104 1.70 -20.89 -10.00
C ASN A 104 1.54 -20.76 -11.52
N SER A 105 2.58 -21.05 -12.31
CA SER A 105 2.53 -21.01 -13.79
C SER A 105 1.61 -22.05 -14.42
N ALA A 106 1.24 -23.11 -13.68
CA ALA A 106 0.30 -24.14 -14.12
C ALA A 106 -1.17 -23.84 -13.76
N ASN A 107 -1.49 -22.64 -13.24
CA ASN A 107 -2.84 -22.30 -12.80
C ASN A 107 -3.71 -21.79 -13.98
N PRO A 108 -4.75 -22.53 -14.42
CA PRO A 108 -5.56 -22.20 -15.60
C PRO A 108 -6.37 -20.90 -15.49
N ARG A 109 -6.47 -20.29 -14.30
CA ARG A 109 -7.10 -18.96 -14.15
C ARG A 109 -6.30 -17.83 -14.82
N ARG A 110 -5.02 -18.04 -15.17
CA ARG A 110 -4.16 -17.03 -15.81
C ARG A 110 -4.16 -17.07 -17.34
N GLU A 111 -4.71 -18.10 -17.98
CA GLU A 111 -4.90 -18.12 -19.46
C GLU A 111 -5.81 -16.96 -19.93
N ARG A 112 -6.75 -16.49 -19.10
CA ARG A 112 -7.67 -15.39 -19.46
C ARG A 112 -6.99 -14.03 -19.59
N CYS A 113 -5.91 -13.76 -18.85
CA CYS A 113 -5.19 -12.48 -18.94
C CYS A 113 -4.32 -12.38 -20.19
N LYS A 114 -3.98 -13.51 -20.86
CA LYS A 114 -3.19 -13.50 -22.10
C LYS A 114 -3.99 -13.12 -23.35
N LYS A 115 -5.32 -12.93 -23.25
CA LYS A 115 -6.19 -12.61 -24.39
C LYS A 115 -6.52 -11.11 -24.56
N VAL A 116 -5.87 -10.22 -23.80
CA VAL A 116 -6.14 -8.76 -23.84
C VAL A 116 -4.87 -7.95 -24.13
N LEU A 117 -3.86 -8.56 -24.75
CA LEU A 117 -2.71 -7.87 -25.34
C LEU A 117 -2.54 -8.29 -26.80
#